data_AF-A0AAW5Y8C1-F1
#
_entry.id   AF-A0AAW5Y8C1-F1
#
_cell.length_a   1.000
_cell.length_b   1.000
_cell.length_c   1.000
_cell.angle_alpha   90.00
_cell.angle_beta   90.00
_cell.angle_gamma   90.00
#
_symmetry.space_group_name_H-M   'P 1'
#
loop_
_entity.id
_entity.type
_entity.pdbx_description
1 polymer ?
#
loop_
_entity_poly.entity_id
_entity_poly.type
_entity_poly.pdbx_seq_one_letter_code
_entity_poly.pdbx_strand_id
1 'polypeptide(L)'
;MWLLTAIAPILIVGGIVVYVIGRLKHKYDNGTLGKKKSKKAQVLLDSLIPMGMLVGCMIGLIFGMFFPDFSLLSVSLGAGIGYLFGYFAYEFYRKTGNNFS
;
A
#
# COMPACT_ATOMS: atom_id res chain seq x y z
N MET A 1 21.34 -17.84 12.31
CA MET A 1 20.02 -18.00 11.66
C MET A 1 18.98 -16.97 12.12
N TRP A 2 19.11 -16.33 13.29
CA TRP A 2 18.14 -15.33 13.80
C TRP A 2 18.15 -13.98 13.05
N LEU A 3 19.30 -13.53 12.56
CA LEU A 3 19.43 -12.28 11.80
C LEU A 3 18.73 -12.33 10.43
N LEU A 4 18.75 -13.49 9.74
CA LEU A 4 18.09 -13.62 8.44
C LEU A 4 16.57 -13.45 8.59
N THR A 5 15.98 -14.02 9.63
CA THR A 5 14.54 -13.92 9.92
C THR A 5 14.12 -12.52 10.31
N ALA A 6 15.00 -11.72 10.91
CA ALA A 6 14.75 -10.32 11.22
C ALA A 6 14.89 -9.39 9.99
N ILE A 7 15.86 -9.66 9.12
CA ILE A 7 16.19 -8.79 7.96
C ILE A 7 15.26 -9.06 6.77
N ALA A 8 14.89 -10.31 6.53
CA ALA A 8 14.02 -10.70 5.41
C ALA A 8 12.71 -9.88 5.32
N PRO A 9 11.90 -9.72 6.38
CA PRO A 9 10.66 -8.95 6.30
C PRO A 9 10.90 -7.46 6.05
N ILE A 10 12.01 -6.90 6.56
CA ILE A 10 12.40 -5.50 6.31
C ILE A 10 12.74 -5.30 4.84
N LEU A 11 13.49 -6.24 4.23
CA LEU A 11 13.81 -6.18 2.80
C LEU A 11 12.55 -6.34 1.93
N ILE A 12 11.62 -7.21 2.31
CA ILE A 12 10.34 -7.38 1.61
C ILE A 12 9.53 -6.08 1.66
N VAL A 13 9.30 -5.52 2.84
CA VAL A 13 8.54 -4.27 2.99
C VAL A 13 9.25 -3.10 2.32
N GLY A 14 10.57 -3.00 2.43
CA GLY A 14 11.38 -1.99 1.75
C GLY A 14 11.25 -2.09 0.22
N GLY A 15 11.36 -3.30 -0.33
CA GLY A 15 11.17 -3.55 -1.77
C GLY A 15 9.76 -3.17 -2.24
N ILE A 16 8.74 -3.49 -1.45
CA ILE A 16 7.35 -3.12 -1.70
C ILE A 16 7.19 -1.59 -1.80
N VAL A 17 7.71 -0.85 -0.82
CA VAL A 17 7.59 0.61 -0.78
C VAL A 17 8.33 1.25 -1.96
N VAL A 18 9.54 0.81 -2.25
CA VAL A 18 10.33 1.31 -3.39
C VAL A 18 9.62 1.02 -4.72
N TYR A 19 9.03 -0.17 -4.87
CA TYR A 19 8.26 -0.53 -6.06
C TYR A 19 7.06 0.40 -6.27
N VAL A 20 6.25 0.62 -5.23
CA VAL A 20 5.07 1.49 -5.32
C VAL A 20 5.46 2.94 -5.62
N ILE A 21 6.46 3.48 -4.91
CA ILE A 21 6.94 4.86 -5.15
C ILE A 21 7.53 4.98 -6.55
N GLY A 22 8.34 4.02 -7.00
CA GLY A 22 8.91 4.00 -8.33
C GLY A 22 7.85 3.93 -9.42
N ARG A 23 6.81 3.11 -9.24
CA ARG A 23 5.68 3.02 -10.17
C ARG A 23 4.83 4.29 -10.20
N LEU A 24 4.57 4.90 -9.03
CA LEU A 24 3.91 6.20 -8.94
C LEU A 24 4.72 7.27 -9.65
N LYS A 25 6.02 7.38 -9.35
CA LYS A 25 6.92 8.38 -9.95
C LYS A 25 6.99 8.22 -11.47
N HIS A 26 7.21 7.00 -11.96
CA HIS A 26 7.25 6.73 -13.40
C HIS A 26 5.94 7.11 -14.10
N LYS A 27 4.79 6.83 -13.47
CA LYS A 27 3.48 7.22 -14.04
C LYS A 27 3.21 8.72 -13.94
N TYR A 28 3.76 9.39 -12.92
CA TYR A 28 3.71 10.84 -12.73
C TYR A 28 4.46 11.55 -13.84
N ASP A 29 5.72 11.15 -14.05
CA ASP A 29 6.61 11.72 -15.05
C ASP A 29 6.10 11.48 -16.48
N ASN A 30 5.43 10.34 -16.73
CA ASN A 30 4.79 10.04 -18.02
C ASN A 30 3.42 10.72 -18.23
N GLY A 31 2.99 11.62 -17.35
CA GLY A 31 1.71 12.35 -17.47
C GLY A 31 0.45 11.49 -17.35
N THR A 32 0.59 10.17 -17.23
CA THR A 32 -0.54 9.23 -17.01
C THR A 32 -1.11 9.32 -15.59
N LEU A 33 -0.44 10.01 -14.67
CA LEU A 33 -0.93 10.35 -13.33
C LEU A 33 -1.80 11.61 -13.37
N GLY A 34 -2.79 11.60 -14.28
CA GLY A 34 -3.79 12.64 -14.40
C GLY A 34 -4.63 12.74 -13.12
N LYS A 35 -4.67 13.93 -12.54
CA LYS A 35 -5.57 14.30 -11.43
C LYS A 35 -7.03 14.12 -11.88
N LYS A 36 -7.87 13.44 -11.08
CA LYS A 36 -9.32 13.34 -11.36
C LYS A 36 -9.95 14.74 -11.48
N LYS A 37 -10.93 14.92 -12.36
CA LYS A 37 -11.60 16.21 -12.67
C LYS A 37 -12.25 16.90 -11.44
N SER A 38 -12.54 16.16 -10.36
CA SER A 38 -13.15 16.69 -9.14
C SER A 38 -12.25 16.55 -7.91
N LYS A 39 -12.09 17.64 -7.13
CA LYS A 39 -11.31 17.67 -5.87
C LYS A 39 -11.74 16.58 -4.88
N LYS A 40 -13.06 16.33 -4.76
CA LYS A 40 -13.61 15.32 -3.83
C LYS A 40 -13.20 13.90 -4.24
N ALA A 41 -13.19 13.61 -5.54
CA ALA A 41 -12.80 12.30 -6.05
C ALA A 41 -11.27 12.09 -5.98
N GLN A 42 -10.47 13.15 -6.08
CA GLN A 42 -9.03 13.09 -5.80
C GLN A 42 -8.77 12.79 -4.32
N VAL A 43 -9.44 13.48 -3.39
CA VAL A 43 -9.28 13.23 -1.94
C VAL A 43 -9.64 11.80 -1.57
N LEU A 44 -10.74 11.26 -2.12
CA LEU A 44 -11.10 9.85 -1.88
C LEU A 44 -10.04 8.89 -2.43
N LEU A 45 -9.53 9.14 -3.65
CA LEU A 45 -8.47 8.31 -4.21
C LEU A 45 -7.18 8.40 -3.39
N ASP A 46 -6.75 9.60 -3.03
CA ASP A 46 -5.52 9.80 -2.26
C ASP A 46 -5.59 9.12 -0.88
N SER A 47 -6.81 9.02 -0.33
CA SER A 47 -7.09 8.29 0.91
C SER A 47 -7.13 6.77 0.77
N LEU A 48 -7.22 6.20 -0.44
CA LEU A 48 -7.26 4.74 -0.64
C LEU A 48 -5.93 4.07 -0.26
N ILE A 49 -4.81 4.74 -0.49
CA ILE A 49 -3.48 4.24 -0.15
C ILE A 49 -3.31 4.15 1.39
N PRO A 50 -3.56 5.23 2.17
CA PRO A 50 -3.61 5.15 3.63
C PRO A 50 -4.63 4.14 4.16
N MET A 51 -5.82 4.05 3.55
CA MET A 51 -6.84 3.08 3.97
C MET A 51 -6.38 1.64 3.78
N GLY A 52 -5.75 1.32 2.65
CA GLY A 52 -5.18 -0.01 2.42
C GLY A 52 -4.13 -0.36 3.47
N MET A 53 -3.26 0.58 3.82
CA MET A 53 -2.25 0.41 4.88
C MET A 53 -2.89 0.20 6.26
N LEU A 54 -3.95 0.94 6.60
CA LEU A 54 -4.69 0.76 7.86
C LEU A 54 -5.37 -0.61 7.96
N VAL A 55 -6.06 -1.04 6.90
CA VAL A 55 -6.70 -2.36 6.86
C VAL A 55 -5.66 -3.47 6.96
N GLY A 56 -4.56 -3.35 6.22
CA GLY A 56 -3.45 -4.30 6.30
C GLY A 56 -2.81 -4.36 7.69
N CYS A 57 -2.65 -3.21 8.35
CA CYS A 57 -2.18 -3.11 9.73
C CYS A 57 -3.14 -3.81 10.71
N MET A 58 -4.46 -3.63 10.55
CA MET A 58 -5.46 -4.29 11.39
C MET A 58 -5.44 -5.81 11.24
N ILE A 59 -5.30 -6.32 10.01
CA ILE A 59 -5.12 -7.75 9.76
C ILE A 59 -3.82 -8.24 10.42
N GLY A 60 -2.73 -7.47 10.29
CA GLY A 60 -1.46 -7.76 10.93
C GLY A 60 -1.54 -7.81 12.45
N LEU A 61 -2.35 -6.93 13.08
CA LEU A 61 -2.61 -6.94 14.52
C LEU A 61 -3.39 -8.17 14.95
N ILE A 62 -4.45 -8.54 14.21
CA ILE A 62 -5.23 -9.75 14.50
C ILE A 62 -4.32 -10.99 14.45
N PHE A 63 -3.48 -11.11 13.42
CA PHE A 63 -2.49 -12.19 13.33
C PHE A 63 -1.44 -12.12 14.46
N GLY A 64 -1.02 -10.91 14.84
CA GLY A 64 -0.08 -10.69 15.94
C GLY A 64 -0.63 -11.11 17.31
N MET A 65 -1.95 -11.14 17.50
CA MET A 65 -2.56 -11.66 18.73
C MET A 65 -2.40 -13.18 18.87
N PHE A 66 -2.37 -13.93 17.76
CA PHE A 66 -2.15 -15.38 17.79
C PHE A 66 -0.66 -15.75 17.94
N PHE A 67 0.23 -14.87 17.47
CA PHE A 67 1.69 -15.08 17.48
C PHE A 67 2.42 -13.84 18.01
N PRO A 68 2.43 -13.62 19.35
CA PRO A 68 2.91 -12.38 19.95
C PRO A 68 4.39 -12.09 19.67
N ASP A 69 5.24 -13.12 19.58
CA ASP A 69 6.67 -13.00 19.26
C ASP A 69 6.92 -12.38 17.87
N PHE A 70 5.95 -12.49 16.96
CA PHE A 70 6.02 -11.98 15.59
C PHE A 70 5.09 -10.77 15.38
N SER A 71 4.51 -10.21 16.44
CA SER A 71 3.49 -9.16 16.33
C SER A 71 3.98 -7.92 15.55
N LEU A 72 5.18 -7.42 15.86
CA LEU A 72 5.79 -6.30 15.12
C LEU A 72 6.02 -6.62 13.63
N LEU A 73 6.43 -7.85 13.32
CA LEU A 73 6.66 -8.29 11.95
C LEU A 73 5.35 -8.46 11.18
N SER A 74 4.34 -9.04 11.82
CA SER A 74 2.99 -9.24 11.27
C SER A 74 2.32 -7.91 10.96
N VAL A 75 2.42 -6.94 11.86
CA VAL A 75 1.89 -5.58 11.65
C VAL A 75 2.63 -4.86 10.51
N SER A 76 3.96 -4.95 10.48
CA SER A 76 4.77 -4.30 9.44
C SER A 76 4.52 -4.90 8.06
N LEU A 77 4.47 -6.23 7.95
CA LEU A 77 4.14 -6.94 6.72
C LEU A 77 2.70 -6.67 6.29
N GLY A 78 1.75 -6.71 7.23
CA GLY A 78 0.35 -6.39 7.00
C GLY A 78 0.19 -4.98 6.43
N ALA A 79 0.82 -3.98 7.05
CA ALA A 79 0.82 -2.61 6.56
C ALA A 79 1.46 -2.48 5.18
N GLY A 80 2.59 -3.14 4.92
CA GLY A 80 3.26 -3.14 3.61
C GLY A 80 2.42 -3.78 2.50
N ILE A 81 1.82 -4.94 2.76
CA ILE A 81 0.90 -5.62 1.81
C ILE A 81 -0.36 -4.77 1.61
N GLY A 82 -0.90 -4.21 2.68
CA GLY A 82 -2.06 -3.31 2.64
C GLY A 82 -1.78 -2.04 1.83
N TYR A 83 -0.58 -1.48 1.93
CA TYR A 83 -0.14 -0.35 1.12
C TYR A 83 -0.08 -0.70 -0.38
N LEU A 84 0.40 -1.91 -0.74
CA LEU A 84 0.36 -2.43 -2.11
C LEU A 84 -1.06 -2.57 -2.66
N PHE A 85 -1.95 -3.17 -1.87
CA PHE A 85 -3.36 -3.31 -2.25
C PHE A 85 -4.05 -1.96 -2.35
N GLY A 86 -3.76 -1.02 -1.45
CA GLY A 86 -4.22 0.36 -1.50
C GLY A 86 -3.77 1.08 -2.77
N TYR A 87 -2.53 0.85 -3.22
CA TYR A 87 -2.02 1.35 -4.50
C TYR A 87 -2.75 0.74 -5.70
N PHE A 88 -2.97 -0.57 -5.74
CA PHE A 88 -3.74 -1.21 -6.81
C PHE A 88 -5.18 -0.73 -6.86
N ALA A 89 -5.84 -0.59 -5.69
CA ALA A 89 -7.17 -0.04 -5.59
C ALA A 89 -7.20 1.42 -6.09
N TYR A 90 -6.24 2.26 -5.68
CA TYR A 90 -6.07 3.61 -6.22
C TYR A 90 -5.99 3.60 -7.75
N GLU A 91 -5.15 2.73 -8.33
CA GLU A 91 -4.96 2.65 -9.77
C GLU A 91 -6.23 2.19 -10.51
N PHE A 92 -6.92 1.17 -9.98
CA PHE A 92 -8.14 0.63 -10.56
C PHE A 92 -9.29 1.64 -10.48
N TYR A 93 -9.56 2.23 -9.30
CA TYR A 93 -10.60 3.25 -9.11
C TYR A 93 -10.31 4.54 -9.86
N ARG A 94 -9.04 4.84 -10.16
CA ARG A 94 -8.66 5.93 -11.06
C ARG A 94 -9.07 5.62 -12.49
N LYS A 95 -8.74 4.43 -12.99
CA LYS A 95 -9.04 4.02 -14.37
C LYS A 95 -10.55 3.93 -14.58
N THR A 96 -11.27 3.26 -13.69
CA THR A 96 -12.74 3.11 -13.76
C THR A 96 -13.44 4.46 -13.61
N GLY A 97 -13.00 5.34 -12.71
CA GLY A 97 -13.62 6.65 -12.52
C GLY A 97 -13.44 7.65 -13.66
N ASN A 98 -12.52 7.41 -14.60
CA ASN A 98 -12.40 8.20 -15.84
C ASN A 98 -13.24 7.64 -17.01
N ASN A 99 -13.79 6.42 -16.89
CA ASN A 99 -14.62 5.80 -17.94
C ASN A 99 -16.13 6.11 -17.79
N PHE A 100 -16.52 6.82 -16.73
CA PHE A 100 -17.89 7.30 -16.51
C PHE A 100 -18.07 8.78 -16.89
N SER A 101 -17.22 9.32 -17.77
CA SER A 101 -17.34 10.69 -18.27
C SER A 101 -17.55 10.74 -19.76
#